data_AF-A0A0U5MDF6-F1
#
_entry.id   AF-A0A0U5MDF6-F1
#
_cell.length_a   1.000
_cell.length_b   1.000
_cell.length_c   1.000
_cell.angle_alpha   90.00
_cell.angle_beta   90.00
_cell.angle_gamma   90.00
#
_symmetry.space_group_name_H-M   'P 1'
#
loop_
_entity.id
_entity.type
_entity.pdbx_description
1 polymer ?
#
loop_
_entity_poly.entity_id
_entity_poly.type
_entity_poly.pdbx_seq_one_letter_code
_entity_poly.pdbx_strand_id
1 'polypeptide(L)'
;MTKPRSPESFEDAAMEVAVGLGVPECARLMDRSEGAVRAWTDPDKEGRPTLHQAVQMDAEFARRFKGRAPFLAAYLHALKRLCGEGPTEFGDVLDETLDVPEAVGRLVATIRRVTAAHSEGGRSITANEYRDVRAAMRDLRREIDELEAAIDADAMGSGR
;
A
#
# COMPACT_ATOMS: atom_id res chain seq x y z
N MET A 1 -25.02 5.09 -3.27
CA MET A 1 -24.41 3.82 -2.89
C MET A 1 -23.04 3.75 -3.52
N THR A 2 -21.99 3.74 -2.71
CA THR A 2 -20.60 3.60 -3.18
C THR A 2 -20.40 2.13 -3.52
N LYS A 3 -20.24 1.80 -4.81
CA LYS A 3 -19.89 0.43 -5.21
C LYS A 3 -18.51 0.08 -4.61
N PRO A 4 -18.34 -1.12 -4.03
CA PRO A 4 -17.04 -1.57 -3.53
C PRO A 4 -16.06 -1.73 -4.70
N ARG A 5 -14.80 -1.38 -4.47
CA ARG A 5 -13.69 -1.57 -5.41
C ARG A 5 -12.77 -2.62 -4.82
N SER A 6 -12.14 -3.43 -5.68
CA SER A 6 -11.07 -4.29 -5.21
C SER A 6 -9.95 -3.38 -4.67
N PRO A 7 -9.44 -3.63 -3.45
CA PRO A 7 -8.26 -2.93 -2.95
C PRO A 7 -7.13 -2.99 -3.97
N GLU A 8 -6.36 -1.91 -4.06
CA GLU A 8 -5.22 -1.78 -4.97
C GLU A 8 -5.56 -2.00 -6.46
N SER A 9 -6.84 -1.89 -6.84
CA SER A 9 -7.23 -1.89 -8.25
C SER A 9 -7.01 -0.52 -8.89
N PHE A 10 -7.03 -0.46 -10.23
CA PHE A 10 -6.96 0.82 -10.94
C PHE A 10 -8.14 1.74 -10.61
N GLU A 11 -9.31 1.18 -10.35
CA GLU A 11 -10.52 1.91 -10.00
C GLU A 11 -10.45 2.44 -8.56
N ASP A 12 -9.83 1.68 -7.65
CA ASP A 12 -9.53 2.11 -6.29
C ASP A 12 -8.49 3.23 -6.27
N ALA A 13 -7.40 3.09 -7.02
CA ALA A 13 -6.41 4.14 -7.22
C ALA A 13 -7.03 5.42 -7.82
N ALA A 14 -7.91 5.27 -8.82
CA ALA A 14 -8.64 6.40 -9.40
C ALA A 14 -9.56 7.08 -8.38
N MET A 15 -10.22 6.31 -7.51
CA MET A 15 -11.03 6.85 -6.44
C MET A 15 -10.18 7.60 -5.42
N GLU A 16 -9.05 7.03 -5.00
CA GLU A 16 -8.14 7.67 -4.05
C GLU A 16 -7.62 9.00 -4.59
N VAL A 17 -7.16 9.02 -5.84
CA VAL A 17 -6.71 10.26 -6.51
C VAL A 17 -7.85 11.26 -6.63
N ALA A 18 -9.06 10.83 -7.01
CA ALA A 18 -10.22 11.70 -7.12
C ALA A 18 -10.66 12.29 -5.77
N VAL A 19 -10.52 11.56 -4.68
CA VAL A 19 -10.78 12.03 -3.31
C VAL A 19 -9.69 12.99 -2.83
N GLY A 20 -8.41 12.67 -3.10
CA GLY A 20 -7.27 13.45 -2.62
C GLY A 20 -7.06 14.77 -3.38
N LEU A 21 -7.13 14.74 -4.72
CA LEU A 21 -6.96 15.93 -5.57
C LEU A 21 -8.29 16.63 -5.87
N GLY A 22 -9.39 15.91 -5.86
CA GLY A 22 -10.68 16.40 -6.31
C GLY A 22 -10.94 16.12 -7.80
N VAL A 23 -12.18 15.72 -8.11
CA VAL A 23 -12.61 15.40 -9.49
C VAL A 23 -12.39 16.54 -10.49
N PRO A 24 -12.75 17.82 -10.19
CA PRO A 24 -12.54 18.91 -11.15
C PRO A 24 -11.07 19.16 -11.46
N GLU A 25 -10.20 18.97 -10.46
CA GLU A 25 -8.77 19.13 -10.65
C GLU A 25 -8.17 18.01 -11.50
N CYS A 26 -8.56 16.75 -11.23
CA CYS A 26 -8.14 15.61 -12.05
C CYS A 26 -8.55 15.80 -13.52
N ALA A 27 -9.78 16.26 -13.74
CA ALA A 27 -10.33 16.55 -15.06
C ALA A 27 -9.50 17.60 -15.80
N ARG A 28 -9.18 18.71 -15.12
CA ARG A 28 -8.32 19.79 -15.65
C ARG A 28 -6.91 19.30 -15.96
N LEU A 29 -6.30 18.54 -15.05
CA LEU A 29 -4.91 18.07 -15.20
C LEU A 29 -4.78 17.14 -16.41
N MET A 30 -5.81 16.34 -16.70
CA MET A 30 -5.78 15.29 -17.72
C MET A 30 -6.41 15.69 -19.06
N ASP A 31 -6.90 16.92 -19.19
CA ASP A 31 -7.74 17.39 -20.32
C ASP A 31 -8.90 16.42 -20.62
N ARG A 32 -9.69 16.16 -19.57
CA ARG A 32 -10.83 15.24 -19.59
C ARG A 32 -12.04 15.86 -18.92
N SER A 33 -13.22 15.32 -19.20
CA SER A 33 -14.43 15.71 -18.49
C SER A 33 -14.43 15.10 -17.07
N GLU A 34 -15.08 15.76 -16.12
CA GLU A 34 -15.30 15.17 -14.80
C GLU A 34 -16.06 13.85 -14.85
N GLY A 35 -16.94 13.68 -15.85
CA GLY A 35 -17.64 12.43 -16.10
C GLY A 35 -16.69 11.28 -16.46
N ALA A 36 -15.63 11.56 -17.23
CA ALA A 36 -14.60 10.58 -17.54
C ALA A 36 -13.80 10.19 -16.28
N VAL A 37 -13.45 11.15 -15.43
CA VAL A 37 -12.77 10.88 -14.15
C VAL A 37 -13.65 10.01 -13.24
N ARG A 38 -14.95 10.33 -13.12
CA ARG A 38 -15.90 9.50 -12.36
C ARG A 38 -16.02 8.09 -12.94
N ALA A 39 -16.00 7.97 -14.27
CA ALA A 39 -16.06 6.67 -14.93
C ALA A 39 -14.83 5.80 -14.62
N TRP A 40 -13.64 6.39 -14.46
CA TRP A 40 -12.43 5.65 -14.05
C TRP A 40 -12.53 5.02 -12.67
N THR A 41 -13.42 5.52 -11.81
CA THR A 41 -13.64 4.96 -10.48
C THR A 41 -14.71 3.86 -10.47
N ASP A 42 -15.40 3.61 -11.59
CA ASP A 42 -16.53 2.66 -11.63
C ASP A 42 -16.02 1.29 -12.09
N PRO A 43 -16.05 0.23 -11.25
CA PRO A 43 -15.55 -1.09 -11.60
C PRO A 43 -16.32 -1.74 -12.76
N ASP A 44 -17.55 -1.29 -13.05
CA ASP A 44 -18.37 -1.82 -14.14
C ASP A 44 -18.10 -1.12 -15.49
N LYS A 45 -17.19 -0.13 -15.53
CA LYS A 45 -16.86 0.62 -16.74
C LYS A 45 -15.45 0.29 -17.21
N GLU A 46 -15.32 0.03 -18.50
CA GLU A 46 -14.02 -0.22 -19.14
C GLU A 46 -13.13 1.04 -19.26
N GLY A 47 -13.64 2.21 -18.85
CA GLY A 47 -12.88 3.45 -18.91
C GLY A 47 -11.76 3.45 -17.87
N ARG A 48 -10.51 3.46 -18.32
CA ARG A 48 -9.32 3.69 -17.47
C ARG A 48 -8.52 4.88 -17.99
N PRO A 49 -7.78 5.60 -17.12
CA PRO A 49 -6.82 6.58 -17.60
C PRO A 49 -5.73 5.89 -18.42
N THR A 50 -5.16 6.59 -19.39
CA THR A 50 -3.95 6.07 -20.07
C THR A 50 -2.79 6.02 -19.09
N LEU A 51 -1.76 5.22 -19.38
CA LEU A 51 -0.55 5.16 -18.54
C LEU A 51 0.07 6.56 -18.34
N HIS A 52 0.07 7.38 -19.39
CA HIS A 52 0.56 8.76 -19.31
C HIS A 52 -0.24 9.59 -18.30
N GLN A 53 -1.58 9.49 -18.35
CA GLN A 53 -2.47 10.19 -17.42
C GLN A 53 -2.29 9.70 -15.98
N ALA A 54 -2.18 8.38 -15.78
CA ALA A 54 -1.91 7.77 -14.49
C ALA A 54 -0.60 8.30 -13.85
N VAL A 55 0.50 8.32 -14.62
CA VAL A 55 1.79 8.84 -14.15
C VAL A 55 1.73 10.32 -13.79
N GLN A 56 1.02 11.14 -14.57
CA GLN A 56 0.87 12.56 -14.27
C GLN A 56 0.03 12.80 -13.00
N MET A 57 -1.05 12.04 -12.81
CA MET A 57 -1.85 12.09 -11.60
C MET A 57 -1.06 11.64 -10.37
N ASP A 58 -0.31 10.55 -10.47
CA ASP A 58 0.57 10.08 -9.39
C ASP A 58 1.65 11.10 -9.05
N ALA A 59 2.25 11.75 -10.05
CA ALA A 59 3.25 12.79 -9.79
C ALA A 59 2.65 13.96 -8.99
N GLU A 60 1.43 14.38 -9.32
CA GLU A 60 0.75 15.45 -8.59
C GLU A 60 0.29 15.01 -7.20
N PHE A 61 -0.23 13.78 -7.09
CA PHE A 61 -0.61 13.18 -5.81
C PHE A 61 0.61 13.05 -4.89
N ALA A 62 1.73 12.55 -5.41
CA ALA A 62 2.99 12.40 -4.68
C ALA A 62 3.51 13.72 -4.13
N ARG A 63 3.40 14.82 -4.89
CA ARG A 63 3.79 16.17 -4.42
C ARG A 63 2.98 16.62 -3.20
N ARG A 64 1.70 16.25 -3.12
CA ARG A 64 0.79 16.69 -2.03
C ARG A 64 0.73 15.72 -0.87
N PHE A 65 0.88 14.42 -1.14
CA PHE A 65 0.61 13.34 -0.19
C PHE A 65 1.86 12.52 0.12
N LYS A 66 2.99 13.20 0.37
CA LYS A 66 4.23 12.60 0.88
C LYS A 66 4.79 11.45 0.01
N GLY A 67 4.74 11.62 -1.31
CA GLY A 67 5.33 10.67 -2.25
C GLY A 67 4.44 9.46 -2.58
N ARG A 68 3.19 9.42 -2.13
CA ARG A 68 2.26 8.33 -2.47
C ARG A 68 1.88 8.40 -3.96
N ALA A 69 1.80 7.24 -4.60
CA ALA A 69 1.50 7.08 -6.03
C ALA A 69 0.48 5.93 -6.21
N PRO A 70 -0.83 6.20 -6.08
CA PRO A 70 -1.87 5.17 -6.09
C PRO A 70 -1.90 4.32 -7.37
N PHE A 71 -1.70 4.91 -8.56
CA PHE A 71 -1.73 4.12 -9.80
C PHE A 71 -0.49 3.23 -9.96
N LEU A 72 0.68 3.66 -9.50
CA LEU A 72 1.87 2.83 -9.44
C LEU A 72 1.67 1.64 -8.50
N ALA A 73 1.07 1.86 -7.32
CA ALA A 73 0.73 0.78 -6.39
C ALA A 73 -0.20 -0.24 -7.07
N ALA A 74 -1.27 0.22 -7.70
CA ALA A 74 -2.19 -0.65 -8.43
C ALA A 74 -1.53 -1.42 -9.58
N TYR A 75 -0.60 -0.78 -10.30
CA TYR A 75 0.16 -1.43 -11.36
C TYR A 75 1.08 -2.52 -10.81
N LEU A 76 1.79 -2.27 -9.71
CA LEU A 76 2.63 -3.27 -9.05
C LEU A 76 1.81 -4.44 -8.52
N HIS A 77 0.65 -4.16 -7.90
CA HIS A 77 -0.29 -5.19 -7.45
C HIS A 77 -0.75 -6.07 -8.62
N ALA A 78 -1.15 -5.47 -9.74
CA ALA A 78 -1.55 -6.20 -10.94
C ALA A 78 -0.41 -7.08 -11.49
N LEU A 79 0.84 -6.59 -11.47
CA LEU A 79 2.01 -7.38 -11.88
C LEU A 79 2.26 -8.57 -10.95
N LYS A 80 2.24 -8.36 -9.62
CA LYS A 80 2.39 -9.45 -8.64
C LYS A 80 1.40 -10.58 -8.91
N ARG A 81 0.13 -10.23 -9.10
CA ARG A 81 -0.94 -11.19 -9.46
C ARG A 81 -0.67 -11.95 -10.75
N LEU A 82 -0.22 -11.26 -11.81
CA LEU A 82 0.05 -11.88 -13.12
C LEU A 82 1.30 -12.75 -13.12
N CYS A 83 2.32 -12.36 -12.35
CA CYS A 83 3.58 -13.08 -12.23
C CYS A 83 3.45 -14.36 -11.39
N GLY A 84 2.33 -14.57 -10.71
CA GLY A 84 2.13 -15.77 -9.91
C GLY A 84 3.16 -15.86 -8.79
N GLU A 85 3.56 -14.73 -8.21
CA GLU A 85 3.97 -14.71 -6.80
C GLU A 85 2.71 -15.11 -6.01
N GLY A 86 2.43 -16.41 -6.06
CA GLY A 86 1.35 -17.04 -5.36
C GLY A 86 1.60 -16.91 -3.87
N PRO A 87 0.58 -17.22 -3.06
CA PRO A 87 0.71 -17.08 -1.63
C PRO A 87 1.95 -17.85 -1.17
N THR A 88 2.90 -17.11 -0.58
CA THR A 88 3.81 -17.68 0.42
C THR A 88 2.94 -18.53 1.34
N GLU A 89 3.38 -19.69 1.83
CA GLU A 89 2.56 -20.44 2.79
C GLU A 89 2.36 -19.57 4.05
N PHE A 90 1.30 -18.77 4.06
CA PHE A 90 0.83 -17.97 5.17
C PHE A 90 -0.35 -18.69 5.82
N GLY A 91 -0.51 -18.45 7.13
CA GLY A 91 -1.63 -18.93 7.93
C GLY A 91 -2.96 -18.33 7.51
N ASP A 92 -4.00 -18.63 8.27
CA ASP A 92 -5.27 -17.94 8.07
C ASP A 92 -5.16 -16.47 8.53
N VAL A 93 -6.17 -15.65 8.17
CA VAL A 93 -6.17 -14.21 8.50
C VAL A 93 -5.98 -13.96 10.00
N LEU A 94 -6.50 -14.84 10.87
CA LEU A 94 -6.40 -14.67 12.31
C LEU A 94 -4.98 -14.96 12.80
N ASP A 95 -4.36 -16.03 12.30
CA ASP A 95 -2.97 -16.37 12.63
C ASP A 95 -2.02 -15.23 12.24
N GLU A 96 -2.10 -14.76 10.99
CA GLU A 96 -1.25 -13.65 10.50
C GLU A 96 -1.52 -12.33 11.25
N THR A 97 -2.77 -12.09 11.66
CA THR A 97 -3.12 -10.91 12.47
C THR A 97 -2.40 -10.93 13.82
N LEU A 98 -2.13 -12.09 14.40
CA LEU A 98 -1.47 -12.22 15.70
C LEU A 98 0.05 -11.99 15.63
N ASP A 99 0.66 -12.22 14.47
CA ASP A 99 2.10 -12.03 14.26
C ASP A 99 2.49 -10.54 14.12
N VAL A 100 1.59 -9.71 13.59
CA VAL A 100 1.79 -8.25 13.48
C VAL A 100 2.07 -7.59 14.84
N PRO A 101 1.25 -7.78 15.90
CA PRO A 101 1.55 -7.30 17.25
C PRO A 101 2.91 -7.76 17.78
N GLU A 102 3.33 -8.99 17.49
CA GLU A 102 4.63 -9.49 17.92
C GLU A 102 5.77 -8.72 17.24
N ALA A 103 5.70 -8.53 15.91
CA ALA A 103 6.69 -7.76 15.17
C ALA A 103 6.75 -6.28 15.59
N VAL A 104 5.60 -5.67 15.87
CA VAL A 104 5.54 -4.31 16.46
C VAL A 104 6.25 -4.30 17.82
N GLY A 105 6.00 -5.30 18.67
CA GLY A 105 6.67 -5.47 19.96
C GLY A 105 8.19 -5.57 19.82
N ARG A 106 8.68 -6.40 18.88
CA ARG A 106 10.11 -6.54 18.58
C ARG A 106 10.74 -5.23 18.10
N LEU A 107 10.06 -4.48 17.23
CA LEU A 107 10.52 -3.17 16.77
C LEU A 107 10.60 -2.16 17.92
N VAL A 108 9.55 -2.05 18.75
CA VAL A 108 9.52 -1.13 19.89
C VAL A 108 10.61 -1.49 20.91
N ALA A 109 10.77 -2.78 21.24
CA ALA A 109 11.83 -3.25 22.13
C ALA A 109 13.23 -2.91 21.59
N THR A 110 13.44 -3.07 20.27
CA THR A 110 14.68 -2.72 19.60
C THR A 110 14.96 -1.23 19.67
N ILE A 111 13.99 -0.38 19.33
CA ILE A 111 14.11 1.08 19.41
C ILE A 111 14.43 1.52 20.85
N ARG A 112 13.69 0.98 21.84
CA ARG A 112 13.92 1.28 23.26
C ARG A 112 15.33 0.90 23.70
N ARG A 113 15.85 -0.25 23.25
CA ARG A 113 17.21 -0.71 23.55
C ARG A 113 18.27 0.22 22.95
N VAL A 114 18.15 0.57 21.66
CA VAL A 114 19.19 1.36 20.97
C VAL A 114 19.18 2.84 21.36
N THR A 115 18.04 3.36 21.86
CA THR A 115 17.91 4.75 22.34
C THR A 115 18.15 4.90 23.84
N ALA A 116 18.42 3.80 24.55
CA ALA A 116 18.70 3.85 25.98
C ALA A 116 20.05 4.54 26.23
N ALA A 117 20.15 5.30 27.33
CA ALA A 117 21.38 6.05 27.67
C ALA A 117 22.65 5.20 27.83
N HIS A 118 22.49 3.88 27.99
CA HIS A 118 23.55 2.88 28.14
C HIS A 118 23.71 1.98 26.90
N SER A 119 23.09 2.34 25.77
CA SER A 119 23.29 1.66 24.49
C SER A 119 24.72 1.88 23.98
N GLU A 120 25.12 1.13 22.95
CA GLU A 120 26.49 1.17 22.41
C GLU A 120 26.86 2.57 21.91
N GLY A 121 25.90 3.28 21.32
CA GLY A 121 26.08 4.67 20.87
C GLY A 121 25.64 5.75 21.87
N GLY A 122 25.10 5.35 23.03
CA GLY A 122 24.61 6.26 24.07
C GLY A 122 23.43 7.13 23.59
N ARG A 123 23.72 8.35 23.12
CA ARG A 123 22.69 9.29 22.59
C ARG A 123 22.57 9.29 21.06
N SER A 124 23.43 8.55 20.37
CA SER A 124 23.51 8.49 18.92
C SER A 124 23.36 7.05 18.47
N ILE A 125 22.69 6.80 17.36
CA ILE A 125 22.54 5.44 16.80
C ILE A 125 23.84 5.06 16.06
N THR A 126 24.46 3.96 16.45
CA THR A 126 25.62 3.36 15.75
C THR A 126 25.19 2.64 14.46
N ALA A 127 26.15 2.27 13.63
CA ALA A 127 25.90 1.48 12.42
C ALA A 127 25.32 0.08 12.73
N ASN A 128 25.67 -0.51 13.88
CA ASN A 128 25.13 -1.80 14.33
C ASN A 128 23.68 -1.65 14.76
N GLU A 129 23.40 -0.67 15.62
CA GLU A 129 22.04 -0.35 16.09
C GLU A 129 21.12 0.05 14.94
N TYR A 130 21.63 0.79 13.94
CA TYR A 130 20.91 1.08 12.71
C TYR A 130 20.53 -0.19 11.95
N ARG A 131 21.47 -1.16 11.82
CA ARG A 131 21.20 -2.43 11.16
C ARG A 131 20.13 -3.24 11.91
N ASP A 132 20.20 -3.27 13.24
CA ASP A 132 19.20 -3.95 14.08
C ASP A 132 17.81 -3.35 13.92
N VAL A 133 17.69 -2.02 13.98
CA VAL A 133 16.42 -1.32 13.74
C VAL A 133 15.89 -1.62 12.33
N ARG A 134 16.77 -1.59 11.32
CA ARG A 134 16.38 -1.89 9.93
C ARG A 134 15.96 -3.35 9.75
N ALA A 135 16.53 -4.28 10.50
CA ALA A 135 16.09 -5.68 10.51
C ALA A 135 14.69 -5.79 11.09
N ALA A 136 14.45 -5.24 12.28
CA ALA A 136 13.12 -5.24 12.91
C ALA A 136 12.05 -4.54 12.05
N MET A 137 12.42 -3.47 11.32
CA MET A 137 11.52 -2.83 10.36
C MET A 137 11.22 -3.70 9.13
N ARG A 138 12.17 -4.52 8.66
CA ARG A 138 11.91 -5.46 7.56
C ARG A 138 11.00 -6.58 8.01
N ASP A 139 11.21 -7.10 9.22
CA ASP A 139 10.37 -8.16 9.79
C ASP A 139 8.93 -7.67 9.92
N LEU A 140 8.69 -6.47 10.46
CA LEU A 140 7.33 -5.89 10.53
C LEU A 140 6.66 -5.73 9.16
N ARG A 141 7.42 -5.36 8.12
CA ARG A 141 6.88 -5.26 6.77
C ARG A 141 6.47 -6.61 6.23
N ARG A 142 7.28 -7.64 6.47
CA ARG A 142 6.96 -9.00 6.07
C ARG A 142 5.64 -9.48 6.70
N GLU A 143 5.46 -9.32 8.01
CA GLU A 143 4.20 -9.75 8.66
C GLU A 143 2.98 -8.97 8.12
N ILE A 144 3.15 -7.70 7.74
CA ILE A 144 2.07 -6.92 7.11
C ILE A 144 1.77 -7.46 5.70
N ASP A 145 2.80 -7.74 4.91
CA ASP A 145 2.66 -8.30 3.56
C ASP A 145 2.01 -9.70 3.60
N GLU A 146 2.34 -10.52 4.60
CA GLU A 146 1.75 -11.86 4.83
C GLU A 146 0.28 -11.76 5.25
N LEU A 147 -0.07 -10.84 6.16
CA LEU A 147 -1.46 -10.55 6.53
C LEU A 147 -2.29 -10.04 5.33
N GLU A 148 -1.74 -9.14 4.53
CA GLU A 148 -2.41 -8.63 3.32
C GLU A 148 -2.72 -9.77 2.36
N ALA A 149 -1.75 -10.66 2.15
CA ALA A 149 -1.93 -11.82 1.28
C ALA A 149 -2.95 -12.83 1.83
N ALA A 150 -3.01 -13.03 3.15
CA ALA A 150 -4.04 -13.85 3.80
C ALA A 150 -5.45 -13.28 3.62
N ILE A 151 -5.61 -11.96 3.77
CA ILE A 151 -6.89 -11.27 3.54
C ILE A 151 -7.33 -11.42 2.07
N ASP A 152 -6.40 -11.22 1.13
CA ASP A 152 -6.66 -11.38 -0.29
C ASP A 152 -7.07 -12.81 -0.66
N ALA A 153 -6.41 -13.81 -0.08
CA ALA A 153 -6.73 -15.22 -0.28
C ALA A 153 -8.11 -15.58 0.27
N ASP A 154 -8.48 -15.12 1.47
CA ASP A 154 -9.80 -15.35 2.07
C ASP A 154 -10.93 -14.67 1.25
N ALA A 155 -10.70 -13.43 0.83
CA ALA A 155 -11.63 -12.69 -0.01
C ALA A 155 -11.86 -13.34 -1.38
N MET A 156 -10.82 -13.95 -1.97
CA MET A 156 -10.92 -14.71 -3.23
C MET A 156 -11.44 -16.14 -3.04
N GLY A 157 -11.33 -16.72 -1.84
CA GLY A 157 -11.75 -18.08 -1.49
C GLY A 157 -13.22 -18.22 -1.07
N SER A 158 -13.84 -17.17 -0.51
CA SER A 158 -15.23 -17.14 -0.02
C SER A 158 -16.33 -17.20 -1.11
N GLY A 159 -15.99 -17.59 -2.34
CA GLY A 159 -16.91 -17.73 -3.48
C GLY A 159 -17.37 -19.16 -3.80
N ARG A 160 -17.21 -20.13 -2.88
CA ARG A 160 -17.67 -21.53 -3.06
C ARG A 160 -18.84 -21.89 -2.17
#